data_AF-A0AAD9GIU6-F1
#
_entry.id   AF-A0AAD9GIU6-F1
#
_cell.length_a   1.000
_cell.length_b   1.000
_cell.length_c   1.000
_cell.angle_alpha   90.00
_cell.angle_beta   90.00
_cell.angle_gamma   90.00
#
_symmetry.space_group_name_H-M   'P 1'
#
loop_
_entity.id
_entity.type
_entity.pdbx_description
1 polymer ?
#
loop_
_entity_poly.entity_id
_entity_poly.type
_entity_poly.pdbx_seq_one_letter_code
_entity_poly.pdbx_strand_id
1 'polypeptide(L)'
;MLHSLLVTSDVKPCVASCGGNRGVSGRAACVLAVSTIQERREAIKLLRKVELIATEVSVRLIHLESQAKELVEYETMKEAGQPEEEDPAANSTLNSYYHFDSQGNKLKTKWDSYDVDAELERLEKEENGEGATESLPMSKKTVRKAPQTTRPKALAASQGIEHEFEAVLSFLDDIRGDDEVKQLRKAIANKVTKEYFARIDAIQAMLA
;
A
#
# COMPACT_ATOMS: atom_id res chain seq x y z
N MET A 1 -27.32 29.11 -35.46
CA MET A 1 -28.64 28.48 -35.27
C MET A 1 -28.61 27.85 -33.88
N LEU A 2 -29.40 28.20 -32.88
CA LEU A 2 -30.46 29.16 -32.65
C LEU A 2 -30.42 29.39 -31.13
N HIS A 3 -30.32 30.65 -30.71
CA HIS A 3 -30.74 31.07 -29.37
C HIS A 3 -32.24 30.76 -29.21
N SER A 4 -32.67 30.37 -28.01
CA SER A 4 -34.05 30.62 -27.61
C SER A 4 -34.17 30.80 -26.09
N LEU A 5 -34.33 32.07 -25.71
CA LEU A 5 -34.89 32.58 -24.46
C LEU A 5 -36.40 32.77 -24.66
N LEU A 6 -37.21 32.37 -23.68
CA LEU A 6 -38.60 32.79 -23.37
C LEU A 6 -38.92 32.17 -22.00
N VAL A 7 -39.09 32.84 -20.86
CA VAL A 7 -39.97 33.97 -20.45
C VAL A 7 -41.45 33.72 -20.72
N THR A 8 -42.21 33.40 -19.65
CA THR A 8 -43.50 33.99 -19.19
C THR A 8 -43.95 33.21 -17.92
N SER A 9 -44.09 33.84 -16.75
CA SER A 9 -45.17 34.70 -16.20
C SER A 9 -46.21 33.94 -15.35
N ASP A 10 -46.26 34.33 -14.07
CA ASP A 10 -47.38 34.40 -13.13
C ASP A 10 -48.68 33.61 -13.38
N VAL A 11 -49.01 32.69 -12.45
CA VAL A 11 -50.38 32.58 -11.91
C VAL A 11 -50.31 32.36 -10.39
N LYS A 12 -50.82 33.38 -9.69
CA LYS A 12 -51.09 33.44 -8.26
C LYS A 12 -52.46 32.80 -7.98
N PRO A 13 -52.63 32.06 -6.87
CA PRO A 13 -53.91 32.07 -6.17
C PRO A 13 -53.72 32.45 -4.71
N CYS A 14 -54.28 33.60 -4.33
CA CYS A 14 -54.69 33.87 -2.96
C CYS A 14 -56.09 33.28 -2.75
N VAL A 15 -56.34 32.59 -1.64
CA VAL A 15 -57.35 32.96 -0.61
C VAL A 15 -57.37 31.89 0.49
N ALA A 16 -57.53 32.40 1.70
CA ALA A 16 -57.46 31.78 3.02
C ALA A 16 -58.45 30.63 3.27
N SER A 17 -58.06 29.74 4.20
CA SER A 17 -58.99 29.29 5.25
C SER A 17 -58.23 28.78 6.46
N CYS A 18 -58.43 29.45 7.60
CA CYS A 18 -57.99 29.00 8.91
C CYS A 18 -58.82 27.77 9.33
N GLY A 19 -58.18 26.60 9.41
CA GLY A 19 -58.73 25.42 10.04
C GLY A 19 -57.69 24.83 10.98
N GLY A 20 -57.90 24.97 12.28
CA GLY A 20 -56.97 24.47 13.29
C GLY A 20 -56.78 22.97 13.21
N ASN A 21 -55.52 22.53 13.25
CA ASN A 21 -55.18 21.15 13.60
C ASN A 21 -53.84 21.11 14.34
N ARG A 22 -53.86 21.55 15.60
CA ARG A 22 -52.78 21.28 16.56
C ARG A 22 -52.86 19.80 16.94
N GLY A 23 -52.17 18.95 16.19
CA GLY A 23 -52.15 17.50 16.51
C GLY A 23 -51.26 16.60 15.65
N VAL A 24 -50.66 17.08 14.56
CA VAL A 24 -49.89 16.21 13.63
C VAL A 24 -48.41 16.63 13.46
N SER A 25 -48.02 17.76 14.05
CA SER A 25 -46.68 18.36 13.86
C SER A 25 -45.52 17.55 14.46
N GLY A 26 -45.77 16.75 15.50
CA GLY A 26 -44.72 15.93 16.13
C GLY A 26 -44.29 14.72 15.30
N ARG A 27 -45.19 14.12 14.50
CA ARG A 27 -44.86 12.91 13.72
C ARG A 27 -44.00 13.21 12.51
N ALA A 28 -44.28 14.29 11.77
CA ALA A 28 -43.49 14.68 10.60
C ALA A 28 -42.07 15.12 10.97
N ALA A 29 -41.92 15.89 12.05
CA ALA A 29 -40.61 16.30 12.56
C ALA A 29 -39.76 15.11 13.04
N CYS A 30 -40.36 14.15 13.73
CA CYS A 30 -39.65 12.92 14.13
C CYS A 30 -39.22 12.06 12.93
N VAL A 31 -40.05 11.93 11.89
CA VAL A 31 -39.69 11.13 10.70
C VAL A 31 -38.52 11.76 9.93
N LEU A 32 -38.52 13.09 9.76
CA LEU A 32 -37.41 13.82 9.12
C LEU A 32 -36.10 13.77 9.95
N ALA A 33 -36.22 13.80 11.29
CA ALA A 33 -35.06 13.64 12.16
C ALA A 33 -34.47 12.21 12.11
N VAL A 34 -35.32 11.19 11.97
CA VAL A 34 -34.86 9.80 11.88
C VAL A 34 -34.20 9.50 10.53
N SER A 35 -34.72 10.03 9.41
CA SER A 35 -34.12 9.84 8.09
C SER A 35 -32.73 10.48 7.99
N THR A 36 -32.56 11.69 8.49
CA THR A 36 -31.25 12.41 8.49
C THR A 36 -30.20 11.72 9.35
N ILE A 37 -30.58 11.14 10.49
CA ILE A 37 -29.68 10.34 11.34
C ILE A 37 -29.24 9.06 10.59
N GLN A 38 -30.15 8.43 9.85
CA GLN A 38 -29.85 7.23 9.09
C GLN A 38 -28.91 7.52 7.92
N GLU A 39 -29.18 8.58 7.14
CA GLU A 39 -28.31 9.06 6.05
C GLU A 39 -26.90 9.38 6.56
N ARG A 40 -26.80 10.06 7.71
CA ARG A 40 -25.51 10.33 8.35
C ARG A 40 -24.77 9.03 8.72
N ARG A 41 -25.47 8.06 9.32
CA ARG A 41 -24.86 6.76 9.68
C ARG A 41 -24.35 6.01 8.45
N GLU A 42 -25.07 6.08 7.34
CA GLU A 42 -24.66 5.46 6.08
C GLU A 42 -23.46 6.16 5.47
N ALA A 43 -23.45 7.49 5.43
CA ALA A 43 -22.29 8.28 4.99
C ALA A 43 -21.04 7.97 5.82
N ILE A 44 -21.16 7.88 7.16
CA ILE A 44 -20.03 7.51 8.03
C ILE A 44 -19.56 6.09 7.75
N LYS A 45 -20.46 5.12 7.52
CA LYS A 45 -20.08 3.76 7.14
C LYS A 45 -19.31 3.74 5.81
N LEU A 46 -19.74 4.53 4.82
CA LEU A 46 -19.02 4.67 3.55
C LEU A 46 -17.64 5.28 3.77
N LEU A 47 -17.52 6.35 4.54
CA LEU A 47 -16.23 6.96 4.85
C LEU A 47 -15.24 5.98 5.51
N ARG A 48 -15.71 5.13 6.43
CA ARG A 48 -14.87 4.09 7.04
C ARG A 48 -14.38 3.05 6.02
N LYS A 49 -15.21 2.69 5.04
CA LYS A 49 -14.80 1.79 3.95
C LYS A 49 -13.76 2.46 3.06
N VAL A 50 -13.95 3.73 2.74
CA VAL A 50 -12.99 4.51 1.94
C VAL A 50 -11.67 4.64 2.67
N GLU A 51 -11.69 4.90 3.98
CA GLU A 51 -10.49 4.94 4.79
C GLU A 51 -9.75 3.60 4.76
N LEU A 52 -10.46 2.47 4.86
CA LEU A 52 -9.85 1.14 4.75
C LEU A 52 -9.19 0.94 3.38
N ILE A 53 -9.88 1.28 2.29
CA ILE A 53 -9.31 1.20 0.93
C ILE A 53 -8.07 2.09 0.83
N ALA A 54 -8.14 3.34 1.30
CA ALA A 54 -7.01 4.25 1.29
C ALA A 54 -5.81 3.70 2.10
N THR A 55 -6.05 3.02 3.22
CA THR A 55 -4.98 2.36 3.97
C THR A 55 -4.39 1.17 3.22
N GLU A 56 -5.21 0.36 2.53
CA GLU A 56 -4.72 -0.76 1.72
C GLU A 56 -3.84 -0.29 0.57
N VAL A 57 -4.28 0.74 -0.17
CA VAL A 57 -3.48 1.38 -1.22
C VAL A 57 -2.18 1.94 -0.63
N SER A 58 -2.23 2.54 0.57
CA SER A 58 -1.03 3.06 1.23
C SER A 58 -0.02 1.97 1.63
N VAL A 59 -0.47 0.77 2.00
CA VAL A 59 0.44 -0.36 2.29
C VAL A 59 1.15 -0.80 1.02
N ARG A 60 0.43 -0.88 -0.11
CA ARG A 60 1.04 -1.17 -1.42
C ARG A 60 2.06 -0.10 -1.81
N LEU A 61 1.78 1.17 -1.53
CA LEU A 61 2.72 2.27 -1.74
C LEU A 61 3.99 2.11 -0.90
N ILE A 62 3.87 1.81 0.39
CA ILE A 62 5.03 1.59 1.28
C ILE A 62 5.87 0.40 0.80
N HIS A 63 5.23 -0.67 0.32
CA HIS A 63 5.95 -1.81 -0.24
C HIS A 63 6.74 -1.42 -1.50
N LEU A 64 6.12 -0.65 -2.40
CA LEU A 64 6.78 -0.14 -3.59
C LEU A 64 7.95 0.81 -3.23
N GLU A 65 7.79 1.63 -2.19
CA GLU A 65 8.86 2.49 -1.68
C GLU A 65 10.09 1.68 -1.24
N SER A 66 9.89 0.56 -0.53
CA SER A 66 10.98 -0.35 -0.15
C SER A 66 11.67 -0.93 -1.38
N GLN A 67 10.89 -1.41 -2.36
CA GLN A 67 11.43 -1.96 -3.60
C GLN A 67 12.24 -0.93 -4.40
N ALA A 68 11.76 0.31 -4.45
CA ALA A 68 12.46 1.41 -5.13
C ALA A 68 13.78 1.75 -4.44
N LYS A 69 13.83 1.78 -3.10
CA LYS A 69 15.07 2.00 -2.35
C LYS A 69 16.08 0.88 -2.58
N GLU A 70 15.65 -0.37 -2.50
CA GLU A 70 16.50 -1.53 -2.76
C GLU A 70 17.09 -1.52 -4.18
N LEU A 71 16.29 -1.09 -5.16
CA LEU A 71 16.74 -0.93 -6.55
C LEU A 71 17.86 0.10 -6.68
N VAL A 72 17.64 1.31 -6.14
CA VAL A 72 18.62 2.40 -6.21
C VAL A 72 19.89 2.02 -5.45
N GLU A 73 19.78 1.37 -4.30
CA GLU A 73 20.94 0.87 -3.55
C GLU A 73 21.73 -0.20 -4.33
N TYR A 74 21.05 -1.10 -5.04
CA TYR A 74 21.70 -2.11 -5.86
C TYR A 74 22.46 -1.48 -7.04
N GLU A 75 21.84 -0.52 -7.72
CA GLU A 75 22.45 0.17 -8.86
C GLU A 75 23.64 1.03 -8.44
N THR A 76 23.53 1.76 -7.33
CA THR A 76 24.66 2.52 -6.77
C THR A 76 25.81 1.63 -6.34
N MET A 77 25.55 0.44 -5.78
CA MET A 77 26.60 -0.54 -5.47
C MET A 77 27.26 -1.11 -6.73
N LYS A 78 26.48 -1.38 -7.77
CA LYS A 78 26.98 -1.83 -9.07
C LYS A 78 27.85 -0.77 -9.73
N GLU A 79 27.43 0.49 -9.69
CA GLU A 79 28.18 1.64 -10.23
C GLU A 79 29.45 1.95 -9.42
N ALA A 80 29.44 1.74 -8.10
CA ALA A 80 30.60 1.89 -7.24
C ALA A 80 31.69 0.81 -7.44
N GLY A 81 31.50 -0.11 -8.41
CA GLY A 81 32.52 -1.08 -8.81
C GLY A 81 32.83 -2.12 -7.73
N GLN A 82 31.89 -2.39 -6.81
CA GLN A 82 32.04 -3.49 -5.87
C GLN A 82 31.96 -4.79 -6.70
N PRO A 83 33.03 -5.61 -6.76
CA PRO A 83 33.02 -6.80 -7.58
C PRO A 83 31.96 -7.74 -7.00
N GLU A 84 31.02 -8.16 -7.85
CA GLU A 84 30.46 -9.48 -7.65
C GLU A 84 31.67 -10.42 -7.64
N GLU A 85 31.90 -11.10 -6.51
CA GLU A 85 32.63 -12.35 -6.56
C GLU A 85 31.80 -13.25 -7.49
N GLU A 86 32.15 -13.21 -8.77
CA GLU A 86 31.74 -14.20 -9.75
C GLU A 86 32.34 -15.53 -9.27
N ASP A 87 31.62 -16.19 -8.37
CA ASP A 87 31.82 -17.60 -8.11
C ASP A 87 31.51 -18.32 -9.42
N PRO A 88 32.49 -18.97 -10.09
CA PRO A 88 32.27 -19.68 -11.35
C PRO A 88 31.26 -20.82 -11.23
N ALA A 89 30.76 -21.13 -10.03
CA ALA A 89 29.61 -22.01 -9.79
C ALA A 89 28.25 -21.41 -10.21
N ALA A 90 28.15 -20.09 -10.47
CA ALA A 90 26.89 -19.44 -10.86
C ALA A 90 26.38 -19.84 -12.26
N ASN A 91 27.19 -20.52 -13.06
CA ASN A 91 26.75 -21.14 -14.32
C ASN A 91 25.91 -22.41 -14.09
N SER A 92 25.76 -22.86 -12.85
CA SER A 92 24.80 -23.90 -12.46
C SER A 92 23.50 -23.24 -12.00
N THR A 93 22.82 -22.55 -12.92
CA THR A 93 21.49 -21.94 -12.76
C THR A 93 20.37 -22.99 -12.66
N LEU A 94 20.68 -24.16 -12.11
CA LEU A 94 19.72 -25.23 -11.89
C LEU A 94 19.89 -25.68 -10.44
N ASN A 95 18.88 -25.37 -9.62
CA ASN A 95 18.76 -25.74 -8.22
C ASN A 95 19.31 -27.16 -7.98
N SER A 96 20.53 -27.27 -7.44
CA SER A 96 21.29 -28.53 -7.29
C SER A 96 20.62 -29.59 -6.41
N TYR A 97 19.44 -29.30 -5.89
CA TYR A 97 18.67 -30.14 -4.98
C TYR A 97 18.23 -31.48 -5.60
N TYR A 98 18.14 -31.60 -6.94
CA TYR A 98 17.83 -32.86 -7.63
C TYR A 98 18.50 -33.01 -9.00
N HIS A 99 19.79 -32.64 -9.12
CA HIS A 99 20.51 -32.81 -10.39
C HIS A 99 21.69 -33.76 -10.25
N PHE A 100 21.63 -34.83 -11.03
CA PHE A 100 22.74 -35.72 -11.32
C PHE A 100 23.36 -35.30 -12.65
N ASP A 101 24.68 -35.39 -12.77
CA ASP A 101 25.31 -35.24 -14.08
C ASP A 101 24.90 -36.39 -15.01
N SER A 102 25.16 -36.24 -16.31
CA SER A 102 24.87 -37.30 -17.31
C SER A 102 25.64 -38.60 -17.08
N GLN A 103 26.57 -38.62 -16.10
CA GLN A 103 27.34 -39.78 -15.68
C GLN A 103 26.79 -40.41 -14.39
N GLY A 104 25.72 -39.86 -13.81
CA GLY A 104 25.06 -40.35 -12.61
C GLY A 104 25.69 -39.88 -11.29
N ASN A 105 26.59 -38.90 -11.31
CA ASN A 105 27.19 -38.34 -10.10
C ASN A 105 26.33 -37.20 -9.53
N LYS A 106 26.13 -37.22 -8.22
CA LYS A 106 25.41 -36.15 -7.50
C LYS A 106 26.32 -34.93 -7.42
N LEU A 107 25.86 -33.78 -7.90
CA LEU A 107 26.58 -32.53 -7.70
C LEU A 107 26.66 -32.25 -6.19
N LYS A 108 27.88 -32.02 -5.68
CA LYS A 108 28.08 -31.71 -4.25
C LYS A 108 27.33 -30.44 -3.89
N THR A 109 26.41 -30.54 -2.95
CA THR A 109 25.66 -29.41 -2.41
C THR A 109 26.35 -28.86 -1.17
N LYS A 110 26.01 -27.62 -0.80
CA LYS A 110 26.50 -26.98 0.44
C LYS A 110 26.20 -27.79 1.71
N TRP A 111 25.16 -28.65 1.65
CA TRP A 111 24.76 -29.53 2.75
C TRP A 111 25.57 -30.83 2.80
N ASP A 112 26.14 -31.28 1.68
CA ASP A 112 26.99 -32.49 1.64
C ASP A 112 28.37 -32.24 2.28
N SER A 113 28.76 -30.97 2.48
CA SER A 113 29.99 -30.56 3.17
C SER A 113 29.78 -30.15 4.63
N TYR A 114 28.54 -30.15 5.12
CA TYR A 114 28.23 -29.75 6.48
C TYR A 114 28.41 -30.94 7.42
N ASP A 115 29.39 -30.84 8.32
CA ASP A 115 29.67 -31.86 9.32
C ASP A 115 28.80 -31.59 10.56
N VAL A 116 27.67 -32.31 10.63
CA VAL A 116 26.70 -32.21 11.72
C VAL A 116 27.34 -32.59 13.05
N ASP A 117 28.25 -33.57 13.04
CA ASP A 117 28.89 -34.08 14.26
C ASP A 117 29.82 -33.02 14.84
N ALA A 118 30.58 -32.32 13.98
CA ALA A 118 31.46 -31.23 14.40
C ALA A 118 30.69 -30.00 14.94
N GLU A 119 29.53 -29.67 14.36
CA GLU A 119 28.71 -28.58 14.89
C GLU A 119 28.03 -28.96 16.21
N LEU A 120 27.59 -30.21 16.35
CA LEU A 120 27.02 -30.70 17.60
C LEU A 120 28.06 -30.65 18.72
N GLU A 121 29.29 -31.09 18.45
CA GLU A 121 30.40 -31.01 19.40
C GLU A 121 30.75 -29.55 19.75
N ARG A 122 30.68 -28.63 18.77
CA ARG A 122 30.88 -27.20 19.01
C ARG A 122 29.81 -26.63 19.95
N LEU A 123 28.55 -27.00 19.75
CA LEU A 123 27.43 -26.55 20.58
C LEU A 123 27.49 -27.13 22.00
N GLU A 124 27.88 -28.39 22.16
CA GLU A 124 28.10 -29.01 23.48
C GLU A 124 29.27 -28.35 24.23
N LYS A 125 30.36 -27.98 23.53
CA LYS A 125 31.46 -27.18 24.11
C LYS A 125 31.05 -25.77 24.51
N GLU A 126 30.20 -25.12 23.71
CA GLU A 126 29.65 -23.79 24.00
C GLU A 126 28.68 -23.83 25.20
N GLU A 127 27.89 -24.90 25.33
CA GLU A 127 27.01 -25.14 26.49
C GLU A 127 27.78 -25.49 27.77
N ASN A 128 28.87 -26.26 27.66
CA ASN A 128 29.74 -26.61 28.79
C ASN A 128 30.75 -25.50 29.20
N GLY A 129 30.78 -24.37 28.50
CA GLY A 129 31.53 -23.18 28.90
C GLY A 129 33.05 -23.24 28.77
N GLU A 130 33.61 -24.20 28.02
CA GLU A 130 35.06 -24.31 27.77
C GLU A 130 35.40 -23.85 26.35
N GLY A 131 35.64 -22.54 26.17
CA GLY A 131 36.26 -22.02 24.94
C GLY A 131 35.80 -20.64 24.47
N ALA A 132 35.89 -19.63 25.33
CA ALA A 132 35.79 -18.23 24.91
C ALA A 132 37.09 -17.80 24.20
N THR A 133 37.10 -17.84 22.87
CA THR A 133 37.99 -16.99 22.06
C THR A 133 37.19 -16.38 20.91
N GLU A 134 36.98 -15.06 21.05
CA GLU A 134 36.65 -14.06 20.04
C GLU A 134 36.26 -14.58 18.64
N SER A 135 34.97 -14.51 18.32
CA SER A 135 34.57 -14.17 16.95
C SER A 135 33.48 -13.11 17.00
N LEU A 136 33.81 -11.97 16.40
CA LEU A 136 32.94 -10.82 16.18
C LEU A 136 31.63 -11.28 15.53
N PRO A 137 30.47 -10.65 15.83
CA PRO A 137 29.23 -10.96 15.14
C PRO A 137 29.39 -10.50 13.68
N MET A 138 29.76 -11.43 12.80
CA MET A 138 29.66 -11.26 11.36
C MET A 138 28.23 -10.82 11.05
N SER A 139 28.10 -9.55 10.69
CA SER A 139 26.93 -9.01 10.03
C SER A 139 26.57 -9.96 8.90
N LYS A 140 25.45 -10.68 9.05
CA LYS A 140 24.87 -11.52 8.01
C LYS A 140 24.68 -10.61 6.80
N LYS A 141 25.60 -10.68 5.84
CA LYS A 141 25.38 -10.21 4.47
C LYS A 141 24.23 -11.07 3.96
N THR A 142 23.02 -10.53 4.05
CA THR A 142 21.89 -11.04 3.30
C THR A 142 22.36 -11.13 1.87
N VAL A 143 22.40 -12.35 1.34
CA VAL A 143 22.63 -12.60 -0.08
C VAL A 143 21.61 -11.74 -0.81
N ARG A 144 22.07 -10.60 -1.34
CA ARG A 144 21.22 -9.61 -1.99
C ARG A 144 20.71 -10.27 -3.26
N LYS A 145 19.54 -10.89 -3.18
CA LYS A 145 18.83 -11.36 -4.37
C LYS A 145 18.65 -10.15 -5.28
N ALA A 146 18.96 -10.33 -6.56
CA ALA A 146 18.73 -9.30 -7.57
C ALA A 146 17.31 -8.73 -7.40
N PRO A 147 17.13 -7.40 -7.55
CA PRO A 147 15.83 -6.77 -7.39
C PRO A 147 14.76 -7.48 -8.23
N GLN A 148 13.65 -7.89 -7.60
CA GLN A 148 12.59 -8.66 -8.27
C GLN A 148 11.78 -7.82 -9.28
N THR A 149 11.94 -6.50 -9.24
CA THR A 149 11.22 -5.54 -10.08
C THR A 149 12.20 -4.67 -10.83
N THR A 150 11.96 -4.39 -12.11
CA THR A 150 12.77 -3.45 -12.89
C THR A 150 12.29 -2.01 -12.68
N ARG A 151 13.18 -1.00 -12.84
CA ARG A 151 12.83 0.43 -12.77
C ARG A 151 11.55 0.83 -13.52
N PRO A 152 11.37 0.51 -14.82
CA PRO A 152 10.15 0.90 -15.54
C PRO A 152 8.89 0.24 -14.96
N LYS A 153 9.00 -0.97 -14.41
CA LYS A 153 7.90 -1.65 -13.76
C LYS A 153 7.52 -0.97 -12.43
N ALA A 154 8.51 -0.53 -11.65
CA ALA A 154 8.28 0.22 -10.42
C ALA A 154 7.65 1.60 -10.70
N LEU A 155 8.09 2.30 -11.76
CA LEU A 155 7.47 3.55 -12.22
C LEU A 155 6.01 3.34 -12.64
N ALA A 156 5.72 2.36 -13.49
CA ALA A 156 4.36 2.05 -13.90
C ALA A 156 3.45 1.68 -12.70
N ALA A 157 4.00 0.96 -11.72
CA ALA A 157 3.28 0.66 -10.48
C ALA A 157 2.97 1.91 -9.66
N SER A 158 3.90 2.87 -9.57
CA SER A 158 3.68 4.13 -8.84
C SER A 158 2.55 4.97 -9.46
N GLN A 159 2.50 5.04 -10.80
CA GLN A 159 1.43 5.70 -11.55
C GLN A 159 0.08 4.99 -11.38
N GLY A 160 0.07 3.65 -11.36
CA GLY A 160 -1.14 2.88 -11.06
C GLY A 160 -1.70 3.22 -9.67
N ILE A 161 -0.83 3.31 -8.66
CA ILE A 161 -1.21 3.68 -7.29
C ILE A 161 -1.72 5.13 -7.22
N GLU A 162 -1.13 6.05 -7.99
CA GLU A 162 -1.58 7.44 -8.10
C GLU A 162 -3.05 7.51 -8.55
N HIS A 163 -3.38 6.82 -9.64
CA HIS A 163 -4.76 6.75 -10.14
C HIS A 163 -5.73 6.10 -9.16
N GLU A 164 -5.28 5.13 -8.37
CA GLU A 164 -6.13 4.55 -7.32
C GLU A 164 -6.46 5.58 -6.22
N PHE A 165 -5.49 6.43 -5.82
CA PHE A 165 -5.76 7.52 -4.88
C PHE A 165 -6.64 8.63 -5.49
N GLU A 166 -6.49 8.93 -6.78
CA GLU A 166 -7.41 9.83 -7.49
C GLU A 166 -8.84 9.28 -7.47
N ALA A 167 -9.02 7.97 -7.70
CA ALA A 167 -10.32 7.31 -7.61
C ALA A 167 -10.91 7.39 -6.20
N VAL A 168 -10.08 7.24 -5.16
CA VAL A 168 -10.49 7.45 -3.76
C VAL A 168 -10.97 8.88 -3.52
N LEU A 169 -10.26 9.89 -4.03
CA LEU A 169 -10.66 11.31 -3.90
C LEU A 169 -11.98 11.59 -4.65
N SER A 170 -12.12 11.06 -5.87
CA SER A 170 -13.35 11.16 -6.65
C SER A 170 -14.54 10.57 -5.89
N PHE A 171 -14.38 9.38 -5.30
CA PHE A 171 -15.43 8.76 -4.49
C PHE A 171 -15.75 9.55 -3.21
N LEU A 172 -14.75 10.16 -2.56
CA LEU A 172 -14.98 11.04 -1.41
C LEU A 172 -15.82 12.28 -1.78
N ASP A 173 -15.61 12.81 -2.98
CA ASP A 173 -16.37 13.95 -3.49
C ASP A 173 -17.84 13.63 -3.75
N ASP A 174 -18.19 12.38 -4.06
CA ASP A 174 -19.59 11.97 -4.25
C ASP A 174 -20.38 11.85 -2.94
N ILE A 175 -19.70 11.58 -1.82
CA ILE A 175 -20.35 11.47 -0.52
C ILE A 175 -20.97 12.85 -0.18
N ARG A 176 -22.16 12.87 0.44
CA ARG A 176 -22.82 14.08 0.96
C ARG A 176 -23.22 13.82 2.41
N GLY A 177 -23.29 14.86 3.24
CA GLY A 177 -23.63 14.70 4.66
C GLY A 177 -23.48 15.98 5.47
N ASP A 178 -23.66 15.84 6.78
CA ASP A 178 -23.56 16.92 7.76
C ASP A 178 -22.10 17.34 8.04
N ASP A 179 -21.92 18.30 8.95
CA ASP A 179 -20.61 18.87 9.25
C ASP A 179 -19.60 17.82 9.75
N GLU A 180 -20.05 16.79 10.46
CA GLU A 180 -19.17 15.70 10.90
C GLU A 180 -18.68 14.85 9.72
N VAL A 181 -19.58 14.45 8.82
CA VAL A 181 -19.21 13.74 7.57
C VAL A 181 -18.26 14.61 6.74
N LYS A 182 -18.49 15.92 6.69
CA LYS A 182 -17.63 16.87 5.99
C LYS A 182 -16.23 16.97 6.62
N GLN A 183 -16.14 17.00 7.95
CA GLN A 183 -14.87 17.01 8.67
C GLN A 183 -14.08 15.73 8.42
N LEU A 184 -14.73 14.56 8.50
CA LEU A 184 -14.08 13.27 8.25
C LEU A 184 -13.59 13.15 6.80
N ARG A 185 -14.41 13.53 5.82
CA ARG A 185 -13.99 13.56 4.41
C ARG A 185 -12.78 14.45 4.20
N LYS A 186 -12.78 15.65 4.80
CA LYS A 186 -11.65 16.58 4.73
C LYS A 186 -10.39 15.98 5.37
N ALA A 187 -10.53 15.27 6.49
CA ALA A 187 -9.40 14.60 7.13
C ALA A 187 -8.79 13.52 6.23
N ILE A 188 -9.61 12.67 5.61
CA ILE A 188 -9.14 11.64 4.68
C ILE A 188 -8.50 12.28 3.44
N ALA A 189 -9.15 13.25 2.81
CA ALA A 189 -8.62 13.95 1.63
C ALA A 189 -7.27 14.63 1.94
N ASN A 190 -7.16 15.33 3.07
CA ASN A 190 -5.90 15.93 3.49
C ASN A 190 -4.79 14.89 3.68
N LYS A 191 -5.12 13.73 4.25
CA LYS A 191 -4.15 12.65 4.43
C LYS A 191 -3.66 12.14 3.07
N VAL A 192 -4.58 11.86 2.15
CA VAL A 192 -4.24 11.40 0.79
C VAL A 192 -3.38 12.44 0.06
N THR A 193 -3.82 13.71 -0.02
CA THR A 193 -3.13 14.78 -0.74
C THR A 193 -1.77 15.13 -0.15
N LYS A 194 -1.64 15.22 1.18
CA LYS A 194 -0.38 15.67 1.81
C LYS A 194 0.61 14.56 2.06
N GLU A 195 0.13 13.36 2.37
CA GLU A 195 0.99 12.25 2.78
C GLU A 195 1.27 11.30 1.62
N TYR A 196 0.23 10.79 0.97
CA TYR A 196 0.41 9.73 -0.02
C TYR A 196 0.90 10.24 -1.37
N PHE A 197 0.33 11.33 -1.89
CA PHE A 197 0.83 11.93 -3.14
C PHE A 197 2.28 12.41 -3.01
N ALA A 198 2.63 13.05 -1.89
CA ALA A 198 4.02 13.46 -1.63
C ALA A 198 5.00 12.27 -1.60
N ARG A 199 4.57 11.10 -1.10
CA ARG A 199 5.38 9.86 -1.15
C ARG A 199 5.48 9.29 -2.56
N ILE A 200 4.40 9.35 -3.35
CA ILE A 200 4.42 8.92 -4.76
C ILE A 200 5.40 9.78 -5.55
N ASP A 201 5.33 11.11 -5.39
CA ASP A 201 6.27 12.06 -6.02
C ASP A 201 7.72 11.73 -5.65
N ALA A 202 7.98 11.41 -4.37
CA ALA A 202 9.30 11.01 -3.91
C ALA A 202 9.78 9.69 -4.56
N ILE A 203 8.91 8.69 -4.70
CA ILE A 203 9.24 7.44 -5.38
C ILE A 203 9.51 7.67 -6.86
N GLN A 204 8.66 8.45 -7.53
CA GLN A 204 8.85 8.80 -8.93
C GLN A 204 10.17 9.55 -9.13
N ALA A 205 10.52 10.49 -8.24
CA ALA A 205 11.80 11.21 -8.28
C ALA A 205 13.03 10.32 -8.02
N MET A 206 12.90 9.25 -7.23
CA MET A 206 13.98 8.26 -7.04
C MET A 206 14.20 7.35 -8.25
N LEU A 207 13.15 7.15 -9.06
CA LEU A 207 13.14 6.21 -10.17
C LEU A 207 13.28 6.87 -11.56
N ALA A 208 13.07 8.18 -11.66
CA ALA A 208 13.25 9.00 -12.86
C ALA A 208 14.74 9.20 -13.19
#